data_AF-A0A7Y2RD01-F1
#
_entry.id   AF-A0A7Y2RD01-F1
#
_cell.length_a   1.000
_cell.length_b   1.000
_cell.length_c   1.000
_cell.angle_alpha   90.00
_cell.angle_beta   90.00
_cell.angle_gamma   90.00
#
_symmetry.space_group_name_H-M   'P 1'
#
loop_
_entity.id
_entity.type
_entity.pdbx_description
1 polymer ?
#
loop_
_entity_poly.entity_id
_entity_poly.type
_entity_poly.pdbx_seq_one_letter_code
_entity_poly.pdbx_strand_id
1 'polypeptide(L)'
;MNTETKTEAQSTKLTDAAKNQNLREIAHNLSNDVPLEVLTKMLLDANTELNKRLGSEKKVVLDEICALVKKHKISLEDITKALEKNDALFRANDALKARNMYRDPESGNFWNGVGRKPNWLVRYEENGVDTTQFVIGGNQLSSNLTPHFYNPKKPQQRWNGYGRKPEWFIKMKDKGIDAESFVIYL
;
A
#
# COMPACT_ATOMS: atom_id res chain seq x y z
N MET A 1 -32.00 1.46 -51.98
CA MET A 1 -30.55 1.49 -51.73
C MET A 1 -30.35 2.12 -50.37
N ASN A 2 -30.42 1.31 -49.31
CA ASN A 2 -30.17 1.68 -47.91
C ASN A 2 -30.03 0.37 -47.13
N THR A 3 -28.85 0.11 -46.58
CA THR A 3 -28.66 -0.78 -45.44
C THR A 3 -27.50 -0.23 -44.60
N GLU A 4 -27.85 0.10 -43.36
CA GLU A 4 -26.97 0.45 -42.25
C GLU A 4 -26.05 -0.73 -41.89
N THR A 5 -24.81 -0.47 -41.49
CA THR A 5 -24.17 -1.26 -40.41
C THR A 5 -23.27 -0.37 -39.56
N LYS A 6 -23.80 -0.09 -38.38
CA LYS A 6 -23.17 0.35 -37.14
C LYS A 6 -22.06 -0.64 -36.74
N THR A 7 -20.80 -0.20 -36.65
CA THR A 7 -19.73 -1.00 -36.02
C THR A 7 -19.59 -0.59 -34.57
N GLU A 8 -20.14 -1.45 -33.72
CA GLU A 8 -20.22 -1.35 -32.27
C GLU A 8 -18.86 -1.65 -31.63
N ALA A 9 -18.52 -0.84 -30.63
CA ALA A 9 -17.34 -1.01 -29.79
C ALA A 9 -17.40 -2.34 -29.02
N GLN A 10 -16.41 -3.21 -29.21
CA GLN A 10 -16.21 -4.38 -28.35
C GLN A 10 -15.11 -4.08 -27.33
N SER A 11 -15.54 -3.57 -26.18
CA SER A 11 -14.74 -3.54 -24.95
C SER A 11 -14.74 -4.94 -24.34
N THR A 12 -13.65 -5.69 -24.52
CA THR A 12 -13.48 -7.01 -23.89
C THR A 12 -12.87 -6.85 -22.50
N LYS A 13 -13.70 -6.95 -21.47
CA LYS A 13 -13.26 -7.06 -20.06
C LYS A 13 -12.57 -8.41 -19.86
N LEU A 14 -11.23 -8.43 -19.90
CA LEU A 14 -10.45 -9.61 -19.50
C LEU A 14 -10.60 -9.86 -17.98
N THR A 15 -10.85 -11.11 -17.62
CA THR A 15 -10.96 -11.59 -16.24
C THR A 15 -9.62 -11.57 -15.52
N ASP A 16 -9.64 -11.41 -14.20
CA ASP A 16 -8.42 -11.19 -13.38
C ASP A 16 -7.45 -12.38 -13.39
N ALA A 17 -7.96 -13.60 -13.63
CA ALA A 17 -7.12 -14.79 -13.81
C ALA A 17 -6.31 -14.74 -15.11
N ALA A 18 -6.92 -14.28 -16.22
CA ALA A 18 -6.27 -14.14 -17.51
C ALA A 18 -5.22 -13.01 -17.50
N LYS A 19 -5.52 -11.90 -16.81
CA LYS A 19 -4.52 -10.83 -16.57
C LYS A 19 -3.32 -11.35 -15.79
N ASN A 20 -3.55 -12.14 -14.74
CA ASN A 20 -2.47 -12.70 -13.92
C ASN A 20 -1.60 -13.72 -14.64
N GLN A 21 -2.16 -14.49 -15.57
CA GLN A 21 -1.40 -15.42 -16.40
C GLN A 21 -0.53 -14.69 -17.44
N ASN A 22 -1.09 -13.67 -18.09
CA ASN A 22 -0.38 -12.82 -19.05
C ASN A 22 0.78 -12.07 -18.37
N LEU A 23 0.57 -11.55 -17.16
CA LEU A 23 1.62 -10.94 -16.35
C LEU A 23 2.76 -11.92 -15.98
N ARG A 24 2.45 -13.20 -15.77
CA ARG A 24 3.46 -14.24 -15.47
C ARG A 24 4.28 -14.61 -16.71
N GLU A 25 3.65 -14.70 -17.87
CA GLU A 25 4.33 -14.95 -19.14
C GLU A 25 5.23 -13.78 -19.54
N ILE A 26 4.76 -12.54 -19.38
CA ILE A 26 5.56 -11.32 -19.58
C ILE A 26 6.76 -11.31 -18.61
N ALA A 27 6.56 -11.63 -17.33
CA ALA A 27 7.63 -11.66 -16.34
C ALA A 27 8.69 -12.75 -16.63
N HIS A 28 8.27 -13.91 -17.15
CA HIS A 28 9.20 -14.98 -17.52
C HIS A 28 10.08 -14.58 -18.72
N ASN A 29 9.50 -13.88 -19.70
CA ASN A 29 10.22 -13.41 -20.89
C ASN A 29 11.15 -12.21 -20.61
N LEU A 30 10.85 -11.41 -19.57
CA LEU A 30 11.70 -10.28 -19.14
C LEU A 30 12.93 -10.72 -18.32
N SER A 31 12.88 -11.89 -17.68
CA SER A 31 13.87 -12.30 -16.68
C SER A 31 15.22 -12.74 -17.26
N ASN A 32 15.35 -12.95 -18.57
CA ASN A 32 16.58 -13.46 -19.18
C ASN A 32 17.37 -12.45 -20.03
N ASP A 33 16.82 -11.27 -20.38
CA ASP A 33 17.47 -10.35 -21.34
C ASP A 33 17.50 -8.86 -20.92
N VAL A 34 16.95 -8.46 -19.76
CA VAL A 34 16.90 -7.04 -19.34
C VAL A 34 17.76 -6.80 -18.09
N PRO A 35 18.85 -6.01 -18.18
CA PRO A 35 19.69 -5.68 -17.03
C PRO A 35 18.91 -4.97 -15.91
N LEU A 36 19.27 -5.25 -14.66
CA LEU A 36 18.63 -4.67 -13.47
C LEU A 36 18.58 -3.14 -13.49
N GLU A 37 19.62 -2.50 -14.05
CA GLU A 37 19.71 -1.04 -14.21
C GLU A 37 18.64 -0.47 -15.16
N VAL A 38 18.24 -1.23 -16.17
CA VAL A 38 17.16 -0.82 -17.08
C VAL A 38 15.83 -0.87 -16.35
N LEU A 39 15.60 -1.90 -15.53
CA LEU A 39 14.37 -2.04 -14.73
C LEU A 39 14.23 -0.93 -13.69
N THR A 40 15.32 -0.56 -13.00
CA THR A 40 15.28 0.54 -12.00
C THR A 40 15.00 1.88 -12.67
N LYS A 41 15.61 2.14 -13.83
CA LYS A 41 15.34 3.33 -14.63
C LYS A 41 13.88 3.38 -15.09
N MET A 42 13.36 2.29 -15.63
CA MET A 42 11.95 2.23 -16.08
C MET A 42 10.96 2.46 -14.91
N LEU A 43 11.26 1.95 -13.72
CA LEU A 43 10.45 2.19 -12.52
C LEU A 43 10.46 3.68 -12.14
N LEU A 44 11.62 4.32 -12.17
CA LEU A 44 11.77 5.74 -11.91
C LEU A 44 10.97 6.57 -12.93
N ASP A 45 11.14 6.28 -14.22
CA ASP A 45 10.45 6.98 -15.31
C ASP A 45 8.93 6.82 -15.20
N ALA A 46 8.43 5.62 -14.87
CA ALA A 46 7.01 5.39 -14.64
C ALA A 46 6.47 6.20 -13.45
N ASN A 47 7.20 6.23 -12.33
CA ASN A 47 6.79 6.98 -11.14
C ASN A 47 6.78 8.49 -11.38
N THR A 48 7.78 9.02 -12.11
CA THR A 48 7.82 10.44 -12.47
C THR A 48 6.64 10.83 -13.34
N GLU A 49 6.31 10.01 -14.34
CA GLU A 49 5.15 10.24 -15.20
C GLU A 49 3.82 10.13 -14.44
N LEU A 50 3.67 9.17 -13.52
CA LEU A 50 2.49 9.06 -12.65
C LEU A 50 2.30 10.32 -11.80
N ASN A 51 3.36 10.79 -11.14
CA ASN A 51 3.30 11.99 -10.31
C ASN A 51 2.96 13.24 -11.13
N LYS A 52 3.49 13.34 -12.34
CA LYS A 52 3.18 14.43 -13.28
C LYS A 52 1.70 14.42 -13.69
N ARG A 53 1.15 13.25 -14.03
CA ARG A 53 -0.28 13.10 -14.36
C ARG A 53 -1.15 13.45 -13.17
N LEU A 54 -0.83 12.94 -11.99
CA LEU A 54 -1.54 13.26 -10.75
C LEU A 54 -1.53 14.77 -10.44
N GLY A 55 -0.39 15.43 -10.63
CA GLY A 55 -0.29 16.88 -10.47
C GLY A 55 -1.17 17.65 -11.47
N SER A 56 -1.23 17.18 -12.71
CA SER A 56 -2.04 17.78 -13.76
C SER A 56 -3.54 17.57 -13.54
N GLU A 57 -3.96 16.36 -13.15
CA GLU A 57 -5.34 16.05 -12.78
C GLU A 57 -5.81 16.90 -11.59
N LYS A 58 -5.00 16.99 -10.53
CA LYS A 58 -5.30 17.85 -9.38
C LYS A 58 -5.46 19.31 -9.79
N LYS A 59 -4.60 19.81 -10.67
CA LYS A 59 -4.68 21.18 -11.17
C LYS A 59 -6.00 21.42 -11.91
N VAL A 60 -6.38 20.53 -12.83
CA VAL A 60 -7.64 20.63 -13.59
C VAL A 60 -8.85 20.69 -12.65
N VAL A 61 -8.88 19.84 -11.62
CA VAL A 61 -9.96 19.84 -10.62
C VAL A 61 -9.97 21.13 -9.80
N LEU A 62 -8.81 21.65 -9.40
CA LEU A 62 -8.73 22.91 -8.66
C LEU A 62 -9.25 24.09 -9.50
N ASP A 63 -8.92 24.12 -10.79
CA ASP A 63 -9.40 25.15 -11.71
C ASP A 63 -10.94 25.09 -11.84
N GLU A 64 -11.52 23.88 -11.91
CA GLU A 64 -12.97 23.67 -11.94
C GLU A 64 -13.65 24.12 -10.63
N ILE A 65 -13.10 23.74 -9.47
CA ILE A 65 -13.60 24.18 -8.17
C ILE A 65 -13.57 25.71 -8.06
N CYS A 66 -12.45 26.34 -8.45
CA CYS A 66 -12.31 27.79 -8.44
C CYS A 66 -13.34 28.47 -9.35
N ALA A 67 -13.59 27.90 -10.53
CA ALA A 67 -14.60 28.41 -11.46
C ALA A 67 -16.02 28.33 -10.87
N LEU A 68 -16.37 27.22 -10.21
CA LEU A 68 -17.67 27.03 -9.54
C LEU A 68 -17.84 28.00 -8.37
N VAL A 69 -16.83 28.11 -7.50
CA VAL A 69 -16.83 29.04 -6.36
C VAL A 69 -17.04 30.48 -6.84
N LYS A 70 -16.35 30.89 -7.91
CA LYS A 70 -16.49 32.22 -8.51
C LYS A 70 -17.88 32.44 -9.12
N LYS A 71 -18.40 31.45 -9.86
CA LYS A 71 -19.72 31.51 -10.51
C LYS A 71 -20.85 31.66 -9.51
N HIS A 72 -20.77 30.93 -8.39
CA HIS A 72 -21.81 30.91 -7.36
C HIS A 72 -21.54 31.88 -6.20
N LYS A 73 -20.45 32.65 -6.25
CA LYS A 73 -20.04 33.60 -5.20
C LYS A 73 -20.03 32.95 -3.81
N ILE A 74 -19.53 31.72 -3.73
CA ILE A 74 -19.51 30.94 -2.49
C ILE A 74 -18.43 31.52 -1.57
N SER A 75 -18.78 31.81 -0.31
CA SER A 75 -17.82 32.31 0.69
C SER A 75 -16.90 31.18 1.17
N LEU A 76 -15.75 31.55 1.73
CA LEU A 76 -14.84 30.57 2.33
C LEU A 76 -15.52 29.82 3.48
N GLU A 77 -16.30 30.52 4.30
CA GLU A 77 -17.06 29.95 5.42
C GLU A 77 -18.12 28.93 4.97
N ASP A 78 -18.78 29.16 3.84
CA ASP A 78 -19.77 28.21 3.34
C ASP A 78 -19.09 26.98 2.73
N ILE A 79 -17.92 27.16 2.10
CA ILE A 79 -17.09 26.05 1.62
C ILE A 79 -16.60 25.22 2.81
N THR A 80 -16.04 25.83 3.85
CA THR A 80 -15.56 25.09 5.03
C THR A 80 -16.69 24.35 5.73
N LYS A 81 -17.84 24.99 5.96
CA LYS A 81 -19.03 24.32 6.52
C LYS A 81 -19.53 23.17 5.65
N ALA A 82 -19.55 23.34 4.33
CA ALA A 82 -19.96 22.28 3.42
C ALA A 82 -18.98 21.10 3.44
N LEU A 83 -17.68 21.37 3.48
CA LEU A 83 -16.65 20.33 3.58
C LEU A 83 -16.72 19.59 4.92
N GLU A 84 -16.97 20.30 6.03
CA GLU A 84 -17.16 19.69 7.35
C GLU A 84 -18.41 18.80 7.40
N LYS A 85 -19.55 19.31 6.90
CA LYS A 85 -20.82 18.57 6.90
C LYS A 85 -20.76 17.29 6.07
N ASN A 86 -19.96 17.29 5.00
CA ASN A 86 -19.81 16.16 4.09
C ASN A 86 -18.58 15.29 4.39
N ASP A 87 -17.88 15.51 5.50
CA ASP A 87 -16.64 14.80 5.87
C ASP A 87 -15.59 14.80 4.73
N ALA A 88 -15.53 15.89 3.98
CA ALA A 88 -14.68 16.07 2.80
C ALA A 88 -13.41 16.88 3.08
N LEU A 89 -13.20 17.30 4.33
CA LEU A 89 -11.93 17.89 4.75
C LEU A 89 -10.87 16.80 4.81
N PHE A 90 -9.87 16.86 3.94
CA PHE A 90 -8.69 16.01 4.08
C PHE A 90 -7.93 16.43 5.34
N ARG A 91 -8.17 15.74 6.46
CA ARG A 91 -7.34 15.89 7.65
C ARG A 91 -6.12 15.02 7.40
N ALA A 92 -4.92 15.54 7.67
CA ALA A 92 -3.73 14.69 7.79
C ALA A 92 -4.01 13.49 8.72
N ASN A 93 -4.94 13.66 9.67
CA ASN A 93 -5.46 12.65 10.57
C ASN A 93 -6.47 11.63 9.99
N ASP A 94 -7.00 11.77 8.78
CA ASP A 94 -7.91 10.76 8.21
C ASP A 94 -7.13 9.57 7.63
N ALA A 95 -5.90 9.84 7.16
CA ALA A 95 -4.86 8.81 7.01
C ALA A 95 -4.37 8.27 8.38
N LEU A 96 -4.72 8.96 9.48
CA LEU A 96 -4.41 8.63 10.88
C LEU A 96 -5.64 8.17 11.67
N LYS A 97 -6.56 7.45 11.02
CA LYS A 97 -6.93 6.16 11.61
C LYS A 97 -5.71 5.23 11.52
N ALA A 98 -4.61 5.68 12.14
CA ALA A 98 -3.33 5.05 12.17
C ALA A 98 -3.61 3.72 12.85
N ARG A 99 -3.49 2.65 12.08
CA ARG A 99 -3.48 1.32 12.66
C ARG A 99 -2.26 1.30 13.58
N ASN A 100 -2.50 1.42 14.89
CA ASN A 100 -1.46 1.24 15.89
C ASN A 100 -0.81 -0.12 15.60
N MET A 101 0.44 -0.06 15.17
CA MET A 101 1.23 -1.25 14.96
C MET A 101 1.98 -1.54 16.24
N TYR A 102 1.81 -2.72 16.80
CA TYR A 102 2.44 -3.17 18.04
C TYR A 102 3.57 -4.14 17.69
N ARG A 103 4.72 -4.03 18.36
CA ARG A 103 5.86 -4.96 18.23
C ARG A 103 6.15 -5.64 19.55
N ASP A 104 6.20 -6.97 19.52
CA ASP A 104 6.60 -7.80 20.66
C ASP A 104 8.10 -7.60 20.94
N PRO A 105 8.49 -7.16 22.16
CA PRO A 105 9.89 -6.95 22.51
C PRO A 105 10.70 -8.26 22.59
N GLU A 106 10.06 -9.39 22.88
CA GLU A 106 10.74 -10.68 23.08
C GLU A 106 10.91 -11.42 21.75
N SER A 107 9.83 -11.54 20.98
CA SER A 107 9.84 -12.35 19.75
C SER A 107 10.02 -11.53 18.46
N GLY A 108 9.82 -10.22 18.52
CA GLY A 108 9.81 -9.32 17.36
C GLY A 108 8.56 -9.45 16.49
N ASN A 109 7.52 -10.14 16.94
CA ASN A 109 6.25 -10.29 16.21
C ASN A 109 5.48 -8.96 16.15
N PHE A 110 4.76 -8.72 15.04
CA PHE A 110 3.95 -7.52 14.85
C PHE A 110 2.44 -7.78 14.95
N TRP A 111 1.69 -6.80 15.43
CA TRP A 111 0.22 -6.80 15.39
C TRP A 111 -0.30 -5.44 14.93
N ASN A 112 -1.20 -5.42 13.95
CA ASN A 112 -1.68 -4.19 13.31
C ASN A 112 -2.95 -3.61 13.97
N GLY A 113 -3.31 -4.09 15.17
CA GLY A 113 -4.54 -3.71 15.86
C GLY A 113 -5.82 -4.29 15.26
N VAL A 114 -5.73 -5.20 14.27
CA VAL A 114 -6.89 -5.81 13.61
C VAL A 114 -6.98 -7.31 13.96
N GLY A 115 -8.20 -7.79 14.22
CA GLY A 115 -8.48 -9.19 14.53
C GLY A 115 -8.19 -9.57 15.98
N ARG A 116 -8.06 -10.88 16.24
CA ARG A 116 -7.82 -11.40 17.60
C ARG A 116 -6.46 -10.92 18.11
N LYS A 117 -6.44 -10.36 19.32
CA LYS A 117 -5.23 -9.94 20.03
C LYS A 117 -4.27 -11.14 20.19
N PRO A 118 -2.98 -11.01 19.84
CA PRO A 118 -2.00 -12.07 20.06
C PRO A 118 -1.78 -12.38 21.53
N ASN A 119 -1.41 -13.63 21.84
CA ASN A 119 -1.16 -14.07 23.22
C ASN A 119 -0.11 -13.23 23.95
N TRP A 120 0.93 -12.75 23.26
CA TRP A 120 1.98 -11.93 23.87
C TRP A 120 1.41 -10.61 24.39
N LEU A 121 0.55 -9.95 23.61
CA LEU A 121 -0.03 -8.67 24.00
C LEU A 121 -1.05 -8.85 25.13
N VAL A 122 -1.80 -9.96 25.14
CA VAL A 122 -2.68 -10.35 26.25
C VAL A 122 -1.86 -10.57 27.53
N ARG A 123 -0.75 -11.31 27.46
CA ARG A 123 0.12 -11.55 28.63
C ARG A 123 0.66 -10.25 29.22
N TYR A 124 1.08 -9.29 28.40
CA TYR A 124 1.55 -8.00 28.90
C TYR A 124 0.43 -7.20 29.56
N GLU A 125 -0.77 -7.20 28.97
CA GLU A 125 -1.94 -6.54 29.54
C GLU A 125 -2.36 -7.16 30.88
N GLU A 126 -2.35 -8.49 31.00
CA GLU A 126 -2.60 -9.22 32.26
C GLU A 126 -1.57 -8.90 33.35
N ASN A 127 -0.32 -8.63 32.97
CA ASN A 127 0.74 -8.21 33.88
C ASN A 127 0.70 -6.71 34.24
N GLY A 128 -0.34 -5.98 33.81
CA GLY A 128 -0.51 -4.55 34.09
C GLY A 128 0.42 -3.64 33.30
N VAL A 129 0.98 -4.12 32.18
CA VAL A 129 1.92 -3.37 31.34
C VAL A 129 1.15 -2.55 30.31
N ASP A 130 1.43 -1.25 30.23
CA ASP A 130 0.81 -0.37 29.24
C ASP A 130 1.22 -0.76 27.82
N THR A 131 0.26 -1.28 27.04
CA THR A 131 0.49 -1.76 25.68
C THR A 131 0.83 -0.64 24.68
N THR A 132 0.62 0.63 25.03
CA THR A 132 1.01 1.76 24.17
C THR A 132 2.52 1.84 23.96
N GLN A 133 3.32 1.35 24.92
CA GLN A 133 4.78 1.33 24.79
C GLN A 133 5.29 0.38 23.70
N PHE A 134 4.46 -0.59 23.30
CA PHE A 134 4.77 -1.50 22.20
C PHE A 134 4.33 -0.95 20.84
N VAL A 135 3.67 0.22 20.81
CA VAL A 135 3.22 0.85 19.57
C VAL A 135 4.41 1.47 18.85
N ILE A 136 4.67 0.97 17.65
CA ILE A 136 5.73 1.44 16.76
C ILE A 136 5.21 2.35 15.65
N GLY A 137 3.94 2.78 15.65
CA GLY A 137 3.45 3.70 14.60
C GLY A 137 2.07 4.28 14.81
N GLY A 138 2.02 5.60 15.01
CA GLY A 138 0.80 6.43 15.05
C GLY A 138 0.81 7.67 14.14
N ASN A 139 1.88 7.96 13.39
CA ASN A 139 1.89 9.12 12.45
C ASN A 139 2.93 9.08 11.30
N GLN A 140 3.90 8.16 11.27
CA GLN A 140 5.05 8.34 10.35
C GLN A 140 5.32 7.18 9.38
N LEU A 141 4.50 6.11 9.40
CA LEU A 141 5.04 4.78 9.07
C LEU A 141 4.11 3.86 8.28
N SER A 142 3.01 4.36 7.72
CA SER A 142 1.96 3.48 7.15
C SER A 142 2.27 2.89 5.77
N SER A 143 3.25 3.41 5.01
CA SER A 143 3.76 2.74 3.82
C SER A 143 5.10 2.05 4.09
N ASN A 144 6.14 2.79 4.41
CA ASN A 144 7.55 2.33 4.32
C ASN A 144 8.05 1.42 5.47
N LEU A 145 7.17 0.84 6.30
CA LEU A 145 7.59 0.05 7.46
C LEU A 145 6.91 -1.31 7.58
N THR A 146 6.21 -1.77 6.55
CA THR A 146 5.80 -3.18 6.55
C THR A 146 7.03 -4.03 6.20
N PRO A 147 7.63 -4.76 7.15
CA PRO A 147 8.81 -5.56 6.84
C PRO A 147 8.37 -6.71 5.95
N HIS A 148 8.80 -6.67 4.69
CA HIS A 148 8.63 -7.77 3.78
C HIS A 148 9.89 -8.63 3.81
N PHE A 149 9.76 -9.81 4.40
CA PHE A 149 10.79 -10.84 4.44
C PHE A 149 10.65 -11.73 3.21
N TYR A 150 11.64 -11.72 2.34
CA TYR A 150 11.65 -12.58 1.15
C TYR A 150 12.44 -13.84 1.41
N ASN A 151 12.00 -14.98 0.88
CA ASN A 151 12.73 -16.24 0.98
C ASN A 151 13.86 -16.27 -0.08
N PRO A 152 15.15 -16.29 0.31
CA PRO A 152 16.30 -16.39 -0.60
C PRO A 152 16.23 -17.53 -1.61
N LYS A 153 15.64 -18.67 -1.21
CA LYS A 153 15.56 -19.86 -2.07
C LYS A 153 14.35 -19.84 -3.01
N LYS A 154 13.36 -19.02 -2.70
CA LYS A 154 12.09 -18.88 -3.44
C LYS A 154 11.58 -17.45 -3.30
N PRO A 155 12.10 -16.48 -4.08
CA PRO A 155 11.76 -15.06 -3.93
C PRO A 155 10.26 -14.76 -4.03
N GLN A 156 9.50 -15.63 -4.69
CA GLN A 156 8.04 -15.56 -4.76
C GLN A 156 7.34 -15.82 -3.40
N GLN A 157 8.01 -16.51 -2.48
CA GLN A 157 7.55 -16.70 -1.11
C GLN A 157 8.04 -15.52 -0.27
N ARG A 158 7.07 -14.73 0.21
CA ARG A 158 7.32 -13.63 1.12
C ARG A 158 6.48 -13.79 2.39
N TRP A 159 6.98 -13.22 3.46
CA TRP A 159 6.27 -13.06 4.72
C TRP A 159 6.29 -11.59 5.06
N ASN A 160 5.13 -11.01 5.32
CA ASN A 160 4.97 -9.58 5.63
C ASN A 160 5.16 -9.28 7.13
N GLY A 161 5.79 -10.20 7.87
CA GLY A 161 5.97 -10.10 9.32
C GLY A 161 4.72 -10.41 10.15
N TYR A 162 3.57 -10.73 9.52
CA TYR A 162 2.31 -10.99 10.21
C TYR A 162 1.90 -12.46 10.19
N GLY A 163 1.28 -12.92 11.27
CA GLY A 163 0.71 -14.27 11.37
C GLY A 163 1.73 -15.38 11.63
N ARG A 164 1.38 -16.63 11.28
CA ARG A 164 2.26 -17.78 11.52
C ARG A 164 3.54 -17.63 10.69
N LYS A 165 4.66 -17.56 11.41
CA LYS A 165 5.99 -17.54 10.82
C LYS A 165 6.17 -18.76 9.89
N PRO A 166 6.58 -18.56 8.63
CA PRO A 166 6.81 -19.68 7.73
C PRO A 166 8.01 -20.53 8.15
N GLU A 167 7.94 -21.83 7.85
CA GLU A 167 9.01 -22.81 8.11
C GLU A 167 10.38 -22.36 7.56
N TRP A 168 10.39 -21.72 6.39
CA TRP A 168 11.63 -21.25 5.77
C TRP A 168 12.30 -20.15 6.59
N PHE A 169 11.51 -19.29 7.23
CA PHE A 169 12.00 -18.19 8.05
C PHE A 169 12.55 -18.70 9.38
N ILE A 170 11.86 -19.68 10.00
CA ILE A 170 12.32 -20.37 11.22
C ILE A 170 13.69 -21.02 10.96
N LYS A 171 13.80 -21.81 9.88
CA LYS A 171 15.03 -22.50 9.50
C LYS A 171 16.21 -21.57 9.19
N MET A 172 15.96 -20.32 8.80
CA MET A 172 17.03 -19.34 8.57
C MET A 172 17.52 -18.74 9.88
N LYS A 173 16.59 -18.42 10.79
CA LYS A 173 16.94 -17.96 12.15
C LYS A 173 17.73 -19.02 12.92
N ASP A 174 17.33 -20.30 12.82
CA ASP A 174 18.04 -21.41 13.46
C ASP A 174 19.46 -21.61 12.89
N LYS A 175 19.71 -21.15 11.66
CA LYS A 175 21.03 -21.15 11.03
C LYS A 175 21.87 -19.92 11.38
N GLY A 176 21.39 -19.07 12.28
CA GLY A 176 22.06 -17.84 12.70
C GLY A 176 22.05 -16.74 11.65
N ILE A 177 21.22 -16.84 10.61
CA ILE A 177 21.09 -15.77 9.61
C ILE A 177 20.12 -14.73 10.17
N ASP A 178 20.60 -13.50 10.28
CA ASP A 178 19.81 -12.42 10.84
C ASP A 178 18.63 -12.05 9.94
N ALA A 179 17.49 -11.77 10.58
CA ALA A 179 16.25 -11.49 9.89
C ALA A 179 16.31 -10.18 9.09
N GLU A 180 17.11 -9.20 9.53
CA GLU A 180 17.25 -7.90 8.87
C GLU A 180 17.97 -8.01 7.52
N SER A 181 18.73 -9.07 7.29
CA SER A 181 19.40 -9.34 6.01
C SER A 181 18.43 -9.57 4.84
N PHE A 182 17.14 -9.79 5.13
CA PHE A 182 16.10 -10.12 4.15
C PHE A 182 14.89 -9.19 4.20
N VAL A 183 14.94 -8.14 5.02
CA VAL A 183 13.87 -7.16 5.14
C VAL A 183 13.99 -6.15 4.03
N ILE A 184 12.97 -6.06 3.19
CA ILE A 184 12.75 -4.87 2.38
C ILE A 184 11.62 -4.08 3.05
N TYR A 185 11.95 -2.84 3.38
CA TYR A 185 10.99 -1.82 3.75
C TYR A 185 10.39 -1.27 2.45
N LEU A 186 9.14 -1.66 2.14
CA LEU A 186 8.35 -1.17 1.02
C LEU A 186 7.21 -0.31 1.55
#